data_AF-A0A0D2YJA0-F1
#
_entry.id   AF-A0A0D2YJA0-F1
#
_cell.length_a   1.000
_cell.length_b   1.000
_cell.length_c   1.000
_cell.angle_alpha   90.00
_cell.angle_beta   90.00
_cell.angle_gamma   90.00
#
_symmetry.space_group_name_H-M   'P 1'
#
loop_
_entity.id
_entity.type
_entity.pdbx_description
1 polymer ?
#
loop_
_entity_poly.entity_id
_entity_poly.type
_entity_poly.pdbx_seq_one_letter_code
_entity_poly.pdbx_strand_id
1 'polypeptide(L)'
;TAGQSTLSPHLKGDEEIEVRLYNTKCDEAGALPCLKCGINVCEECRCYPRAAPPSAYPNRRPHLRGSYELDNIMCLCEDCDAKTEKEVSGMFLNERCDCDVYTRWICVRCEEEERMTARKYFAERTEMEWNWIVREDIDYGDDFEPSKTLHDHAFERAFWCTCGKTVSHMTVPRCIWCRRRHLPEGEWHQERQDIGSKHPFFDNDPDYPRWVSDENNKYPTPYPRLGYQRGVVSDEEVVNG
;
A
#
# COMPACT_ATOMS: atom_id res chain seq x y z
N THR A 1 1.82 -22.72 -12.22
CA THR A 1 3.03 -22.02 -12.73
C THR A 1 2.68 -20.55 -12.78
N ALA A 2 3.29 -19.72 -11.92
CA ALA A 2 2.80 -18.37 -11.64
C ALA A 2 3.02 -17.39 -12.82
N GLY A 3 2.11 -16.42 -12.94
CA GLY A 3 1.87 -15.58 -14.10
C GLY A 3 3.07 -14.77 -14.59
N GLN A 4 3.14 -14.62 -15.93
CA GLN A 4 4.12 -13.78 -16.59
C GLN A 4 4.05 -12.34 -16.08
N SER A 5 5.22 -11.70 -15.95
CA SER A 5 5.35 -10.26 -15.71
C SER A 5 4.72 -9.50 -16.86
N THR A 6 3.43 -9.19 -16.76
CA THR A 6 2.82 -8.15 -17.58
C THR A 6 2.97 -6.84 -16.82
N LEU A 7 3.50 -5.83 -17.50
CA LEU A 7 3.43 -4.43 -17.08
C LEU A 7 2.03 -4.15 -16.51
N SER A 8 1.97 -3.39 -15.42
CA SER A 8 0.70 -2.93 -14.86
C SER A 8 -0.17 -2.38 -16.01
N PRO A 9 -1.47 -2.71 -16.07
CA PRO A 9 -2.37 -2.18 -17.11
C PRO A 9 -2.36 -0.65 -17.18
N HIS A 10 -1.88 0.03 -16.12
CA HIS A 10 -1.73 1.48 -16.05
C HIS A 10 -0.53 2.05 -16.83
N LEU A 11 0.38 1.21 -17.37
CA LEU A 11 1.63 1.63 -18.02
C LEU A 11 1.71 1.33 -19.53
N LYS A 12 0.75 0.57 -20.08
CA LYS A 12 0.62 0.40 -21.52
C LYS A 12 -0.55 1.27 -21.98
N GLY A 13 -0.27 2.13 -22.95
CA GLY A 13 -1.26 3.07 -23.51
C GLY A 13 -2.59 2.38 -23.81
N ASP A 14 -3.65 3.13 -23.51
CA ASP A 14 -5.07 2.86 -23.69
C ASP A 14 -5.39 1.79 -24.76
N GLU A 15 -5.26 0.50 -24.40
CA GLU A 15 -6.20 -0.46 -24.96
C GLU A 15 -7.52 -0.19 -24.26
N GLU A 16 -8.59 -0.04 -25.05
CA GLU A 16 -9.95 0.10 -24.54
C GLU A 16 -10.26 -1.10 -23.64
N ILE A 17 -10.04 -0.93 -22.34
CA ILE A 17 -10.53 -1.87 -21.35
C ILE A 17 -12.05 -1.74 -21.46
N GLU A 18 -12.71 -2.73 -22.05
CA GLU A 18 -14.16 -2.89 -21.93
C GLU A 18 -14.43 -3.15 -20.44
N VAL A 19 -14.55 -2.08 -19.66
CA VAL A 19 -14.95 -2.14 -18.25
C VAL A 19 -16.42 -2.52 -18.25
N ARG A 20 -16.69 -3.83 -18.37
CA ARG A 20 -17.97 -4.39 -17.98
C ARG A 20 -18.06 -4.23 -16.47
N LEU A 21 -18.59 -3.10 -16.03
CA LEU A 21 -19.15 -2.95 -14.69
C LEU A 21 -20.16 -4.10 -14.54
N TYR A 22 -19.78 -5.16 -13.82
CA TYR A 22 -20.62 -6.36 -13.67
C TYR A 22 -21.99 -6.00 -13.13
N ASN A 23 -22.08 -4.90 -12.37
CA ASN A 23 -23.31 -4.26 -12.00
C ASN A 23 -23.23 -2.75 -12.26
N THR A 24 -24.24 -2.19 -12.93
CA THR A 24 -24.46 -0.73 -12.98
C THR A 24 -25.10 -0.18 -11.71
N LYS A 25 -25.39 -1.06 -10.74
CA LYS A 25 -25.96 -0.77 -9.43
C LYS A 25 -25.11 -1.44 -8.36
N CYS A 26 -24.66 -0.67 -7.37
CA CYS A 26 -23.95 -1.22 -6.22
C CYS A 26 -24.84 -2.22 -5.46
N ASP A 27 -24.26 -3.34 -5.02
CA ASP A 27 -24.86 -4.20 -4.00
C ASP A 27 -24.70 -3.52 -2.62
N GLU A 28 -25.77 -2.85 -2.17
CA GLU A 28 -25.78 -2.14 -0.87
C GLU A 28 -25.71 -3.11 0.32
N ALA A 29 -26.27 -4.33 0.20
CA ALA A 29 -26.15 -5.36 1.22
C ALA A 29 -24.73 -5.94 1.28
N GLY A 30 -24.02 -5.86 0.15
CA GLY A 30 -22.61 -6.19 -0.06
C GLY A 30 -21.62 -5.19 0.54
N ALA A 31 -22.05 -3.95 0.76
CA ALA A 31 -21.14 -2.83 1.00
C ALA A 31 -20.54 -2.83 2.41
N LEU A 32 -19.23 -2.63 2.49
CA LEU A 32 -18.50 -2.49 3.76
C LEU A 32 -17.91 -1.09 3.89
N PRO A 33 -17.81 -0.54 5.11
CA PRO A 33 -17.33 0.81 5.32
C PRO A 33 -15.87 0.98 4.91
N CYS A 34 -15.57 2.04 4.17
CA CYS A 34 -14.21 2.49 3.90
C CYS A 34 -13.45 2.71 5.22
N LEU A 35 -12.28 2.09 5.39
CA LEU A 35 -11.47 2.20 6.61
C LEU A 35 -11.02 3.63 6.93
N LYS A 36 -11.08 4.55 5.95
CA LYS A 36 -10.62 5.94 6.10
C LYS A 36 -11.77 6.91 6.37
N CYS A 37 -12.90 6.78 5.65
CA CYS A 37 -14.00 7.75 5.73
C CYS A 37 -15.32 7.17 6.26
N GLY A 38 -15.40 5.86 6.52
CA GLY A 38 -16.58 5.18 7.07
C GLY A 38 -17.75 5.03 6.10
N ILE A 39 -17.69 5.61 4.90
CA ILE A 39 -18.74 5.47 3.88
C ILE A 39 -18.74 4.02 3.39
N ASN A 40 -19.92 3.39 3.35
CA ASN A 40 -20.10 2.05 2.79
C ASN A 40 -19.77 2.04 1.29
N VAL A 41 -18.89 1.12 0.89
CA VAL A 41 -18.42 1.00 -0.48
C VAL A 41 -18.78 -0.39 -0.98
N CYS A 42 -19.47 -0.45 -2.12
CA CYS A 42 -19.68 -1.72 -2.83
C CYS A 42 -18.37 -2.24 -3.42
N GLU A 43 -18.30 -3.53 -3.71
CA GLU A 43 -17.09 -4.18 -4.21
C GLU A 43 -16.53 -3.50 -5.48
N GLU A 44 -17.42 -3.09 -6.38
CA GLU A 44 -17.10 -2.44 -7.64
C GLU A 44 -16.47 -1.06 -7.45
N CYS A 45 -16.74 -0.40 -6.33
CA CYS A 45 -16.23 0.92 -5.97
C CYS A 45 -15.04 0.87 -5.00
N ARG A 46 -14.65 -0.34 -4.53
CA ARG A 46 -13.50 -0.53 -3.64
C ARG A 46 -12.20 -0.46 -4.44
N CYS A 47 -11.21 0.22 -3.87
CA CYS A 47 -9.85 0.22 -4.40
C CYS A 47 -9.06 -0.96 -3.82
N TYR A 48 -8.81 -1.95 -4.66
CA TYR A 48 -7.90 -3.07 -4.40
C TYR A 48 -7.33 -3.59 -5.74
N PRO A 49 -6.14 -4.19 -5.75
CA PRO A 49 -5.62 -4.81 -6.97
C PRO A 49 -6.56 -5.93 -7.44
N ARG A 50 -7.17 -5.77 -8.62
CA ARG A 50 -8.07 -6.79 -9.20
C ARG A 50 -7.34 -7.82 -10.07
N ALA A 51 -6.17 -7.45 -10.56
CA ALA A 51 -5.29 -8.35 -11.29
C ALA A 51 -4.39 -9.11 -10.32
N ALA A 52 -3.98 -10.32 -10.73
CA ALA A 52 -3.03 -11.10 -9.96
C ALA A 52 -1.74 -10.29 -9.68
N PRO A 53 -1.20 -10.35 -8.45
CA PRO A 53 0.09 -9.77 -8.09
C PRO A 53 1.22 -10.21 -9.05
N PRO A 54 2.16 -9.31 -9.43
CA PRO A 54 3.33 -9.70 -10.22
C PRO A 54 4.20 -10.73 -9.49
N SER A 55 4.67 -11.76 -10.18
CA SER A 55 5.48 -12.82 -9.54
C SER A 55 6.85 -12.40 -9.07
N ALA A 56 7.48 -11.42 -9.72
CA ALA A 56 8.79 -10.92 -9.30
C ALA A 56 8.71 -10.00 -8.09
N TYR A 57 7.71 -9.12 -8.06
CA TYR A 57 7.56 -8.10 -7.01
C TYR A 57 6.07 -7.91 -6.66
N PRO A 58 5.52 -8.76 -5.77
CA PRO A 58 4.16 -8.58 -5.27
C PRO A 58 3.98 -7.24 -4.54
N ASN A 59 5.02 -6.68 -3.92
CA ASN A 59 5.00 -5.37 -3.25
C ASN A 59 3.89 -5.26 -2.20
N ARG A 60 3.70 -6.30 -1.37
CA ARG A 60 2.66 -6.32 -0.34
C ARG A 60 2.83 -5.18 0.67
N ARG A 61 4.07 -4.89 1.07
CA ARG A 61 4.39 -3.81 2.00
C ARG A 61 4.57 -2.50 1.24
N PRO A 62 3.82 -1.43 1.58
CA PRO A 62 3.81 -0.22 0.77
C PRO A 62 5.10 0.60 0.82
N HIS A 63 5.99 0.30 1.78
CA HIS A 63 7.29 0.95 1.91
C HIS A 63 8.44 0.19 1.21
N LEU A 64 8.16 -1.01 0.69
CA LEU A 64 9.15 -1.89 0.07
C LEU A 64 8.70 -2.17 -1.36
N ARG A 65 9.04 -1.27 -2.28
CA ARG A 65 8.63 -1.37 -3.68
C ARG A 65 9.77 -1.90 -4.55
N GLY A 66 9.43 -2.77 -5.49
CA GLY A 66 10.32 -3.21 -6.56
C GLY A 66 11.69 -3.66 -6.04
N SER A 67 12.76 -3.16 -6.65
CA SER A 67 14.16 -3.39 -6.32
C SER A 67 14.67 -2.45 -5.20
N TYR A 68 14.00 -2.44 -4.05
CA TYR A 68 14.35 -1.60 -2.88
C TYR A 68 14.11 -0.09 -3.10
N GLU A 69 13.12 0.26 -3.93
CA GLU A 69 12.63 1.63 -4.02
C GLU A 69 11.81 1.98 -2.77
N LEU A 70 12.06 3.16 -2.23
CA LEU A 70 11.30 3.71 -1.11
C LEU A 70 10.00 4.34 -1.62
N ASP A 71 8.91 4.01 -0.95
CA ASP A 71 7.59 4.60 -1.22
C ASP A 71 6.82 4.71 0.10
N ASN A 72 5.78 5.53 0.14
CA ASN A 72 4.80 5.58 1.22
C ASN A 72 5.33 5.67 2.67
N ILE A 73 6.53 6.22 2.87
CA ILE A 73 7.14 6.48 4.17
C ILE A 73 7.24 7.98 4.44
N MET A 74 7.18 8.36 5.71
CA MET A 74 7.51 9.70 6.18
C MET A 74 8.37 9.63 7.45
N CYS A 75 9.34 10.54 7.56
CA CYS A 75 10.10 10.74 8.78
C CYS A 75 9.56 11.95 9.52
N LEU A 76 9.49 11.89 10.86
CA LEU A 76 8.99 12.98 11.70
C LEU A 76 10.06 13.40 12.73
N CYS A 77 10.11 14.69 13.04
CA CYS A 77 10.85 15.17 14.20
C CYS A 77 10.12 14.77 15.49
N GLU A 78 10.80 14.78 16.62
CA GLU A 78 10.27 14.32 17.92
C GLU A 78 8.89 14.93 18.26
N ASP A 79 8.74 16.25 18.11
CA ASP A 79 7.47 16.93 18.38
C ASP A 79 6.30 16.41 17.52
N CYS A 80 6.53 16.28 16.20
CA CYS A 80 5.52 15.82 15.25
C CYS A 80 5.25 14.32 15.40
N ASP A 81 6.27 13.54 15.77
CA ASP A 81 6.17 12.12 16.08
C ASP A 81 5.28 11.90 17.31
N ALA A 82 5.55 12.61 18.41
CA ALA A 82 4.77 12.55 19.63
C ALA A 82 3.31 13.00 19.41
N LYS A 83 3.09 14.02 18.59
CA LYS A 83 1.73 14.43 18.19
C LYS A 83 1.02 13.33 17.42
N THR A 84 1.69 12.77 16.42
CA THR A 84 1.13 11.70 15.58
C THR A 84 0.82 10.46 16.41
N GLU A 85 1.69 10.09 17.35
CA GLU A 85 1.48 8.94 18.23
C GLU A 85 0.22 9.08 19.08
N LYS A 86 -0.02 10.27 19.64
CA LYS A 86 -1.26 10.56 20.39
C LYS A 86 -2.50 10.41 19.52
N GLU A 87 -2.43 10.80 18.26
CA GLU A 87 -3.56 10.72 17.32
C GLU A 87 -3.87 9.30 16.88
N VAL A 88 -2.89 8.39 16.83
CA VAL A 88 -3.09 7.01 16.36
C VAL A 88 -3.21 5.98 17.50
N SER A 89 -2.91 6.39 18.74
CA SER A 89 -2.94 5.52 19.91
C SER A 89 -4.32 4.90 20.11
N GLY A 90 -4.37 3.58 20.23
CA GLY A 90 -5.60 2.81 20.45
C GLY A 90 -6.49 2.63 19.21
N MET A 91 -6.10 3.14 18.04
CA MET A 91 -6.86 2.95 16.80
C MET A 91 -6.57 1.63 16.08
N PHE A 92 -5.46 0.95 16.44
CA PHE A 92 -4.97 -0.22 15.75
C PHE A 92 -4.62 -1.34 16.73
N LEU A 93 -4.78 -2.59 16.28
CA LEU A 93 -4.44 -3.77 17.06
C LEU A 93 -2.92 -3.98 17.18
N ASN A 94 -2.17 -3.61 16.13
CA ASN A 94 -0.71 -3.72 16.11
C ASN A 94 -0.06 -2.36 16.40
N GLU A 95 1.00 -2.36 17.20
CA GLU A 95 1.77 -1.15 17.53
C GLU A 95 2.56 -0.60 16.32
N ARG A 96 2.98 -1.49 15.42
CA ARG A 96 3.73 -1.15 14.19
C ARG A 96 2.85 -1.23 12.96
N CYS A 97 3.28 -0.58 11.89
CA CYS A 97 2.62 -0.63 10.60
C CYS A 97 2.54 -2.08 10.10
N ASP A 98 1.32 -2.53 9.82
CA ASP A 98 1.00 -3.81 9.19
C ASP A 98 0.30 -3.63 7.84
N CYS A 99 0.34 -2.41 7.28
CA CYS A 99 -0.34 -2.11 6.03
C CYS A 99 0.09 -3.08 4.93
N ASP A 100 -0.90 -3.55 4.19
CA ASP A 100 -0.70 -4.43 3.05
C ASP A 100 -1.54 -3.90 1.89
N VAL A 101 -0.92 -3.69 0.72
CA VAL A 101 -1.57 -3.14 -0.48
C VAL A 101 -2.82 -3.94 -0.85
N TYR A 102 -2.80 -5.25 -0.59
CA TYR A 102 -3.85 -6.15 -1.02
C TYR A 102 -5.03 -6.20 -0.06
N THR A 103 -4.84 -5.96 1.23
CA THR A 103 -5.93 -6.03 2.24
C THR A 103 -6.60 -4.69 2.50
N ARG A 104 -6.29 -3.65 1.73
CA ARG A 104 -6.88 -2.31 1.91
C ARG A 104 -8.35 -2.33 1.57
N TRP A 105 -9.17 -1.89 2.51
CA TRP A 105 -10.59 -1.66 2.29
C TRP A 105 -10.89 -0.16 2.28
N ILE A 106 -10.65 0.50 1.15
CA ILE A 106 -10.87 1.95 1.01
C ILE A 106 -11.61 2.29 -0.30
N CYS A 107 -12.30 3.42 -0.31
CA CYS A 107 -12.92 3.96 -1.53
C CYS A 107 -11.87 4.64 -2.43
N VAL A 108 -12.19 4.78 -3.71
CA VAL A 108 -11.34 5.45 -4.72
C VAL A 108 -10.92 6.86 -4.28
N ARG A 109 -11.83 7.64 -3.68
CA ARG A 109 -11.52 8.99 -3.19
C ARG A 109 -10.40 8.96 -2.13
N CYS A 110 -10.50 8.07 -1.16
CA CYS A 110 -9.49 7.96 -0.10
C CYS A 110 -8.17 7.40 -0.62
N GLU A 111 -8.18 6.52 -1.62
CA GLU A 111 -6.93 6.07 -2.25
C GLU A 111 -6.23 7.22 -2.98
N GLU A 112 -6.98 8.04 -3.72
CA GLU A 112 -6.44 9.22 -4.40
C GLU A 112 -5.82 10.20 -3.40
N GLU A 113 -6.52 10.47 -2.30
CA GLU A 113 -6.02 11.33 -1.21
C GLU A 113 -4.70 10.79 -0.62
N GLU A 114 -4.61 9.48 -0.37
CA GLU A 114 -3.39 8.84 0.14
C GLU A 114 -2.24 8.92 -0.88
N ARG A 115 -2.53 8.67 -2.16
CA ARG A 115 -1.54 8.77 -3.24
C ARG A 115 -1.03 10.20 -3.41
N MET A 116 -1.92 11.18 -3.38
CA MET A 116 -1.55 12.59 -3.46
C MET A 116 -0.74 13.03 -2.23
N THR A 117 -1.10 12.55 -1.05
CA THR A 117 -0.34 12.82 0.18
C THR A 117 1.08 12.27 0.10
N ALA A 118 1.24 11.02 -0.34
CA ALA A 118 2.55 10.39 -0.52
C ALA A 118 3.40 11.13 -1.56
N ARG A 119 2.85 11.40 -2.74
CA ARG A 119 3.53 12.16 -3.80
C ARG A 119 3.97 13.54 -3.33
N LYS A 120 3.09 14.26 -2.64
CA LYS A 120 3.39 15.59 -2.10
C LYS A 120 4.53 15.54 -1.08
N TYR A 121 4.48 14.58 -0.15
CA TYR A 121 5.54 14.42 0.84
C TYR A 121 6.90 14.13 0.17
N PHE A 122 6.96 13.19 -0.77
CA PHE A 122 8.20 12.90 -1.49
C PHE A 122 8.70 14.10 -2.29
N ALA A 123 7.82 14.87 -2.91
CA ALA A 123 8.21 16.05 -3.68
C ALA A 123 8.70 17.23 -2.81
N GLU A 124 8.11 17.44 -1.63
CA GLU A 124 8.36 18.64 -0.81
C GLU A 124 9.28 18.39 0.40
N ARG A 125 9.39 17.15 0.86
CA ARG A 125 10.05 16.75 2.12
C ARG A 125 11.09 15.67 1.93
N THR A 126 11.44 15.37 0.69
CA THR A 126 12.59 14.53 0.38
C THR A 126 13.41 15.14 -0.73
N GLU A 127 14.67 14.74 -0.78
CA GLU A 127 15.62 15.14 -1.81
C GLU A 127 16.41 13.89 -2.20
N MET A 128 17.00 13.85 -3.41
CA MET A 128 17.90 12.76 -3.83
C MET A 128 19.35 13.21 -3.76
N GLU A 129 20.27 12.27 -3.52
CA GLU A 129 21.67 12.56 -3.17
C GLU A 129 22.39 13.48 -4.16
N TRP A 130 22.12 13.34 -5.46
CA TRP A 130 22.73 14.17 -6.50
C TRP A 130 22.32 15.65 -6.44
N ASN A 131 21.26 16.00 -5.69
CA ASN A 131 20.86 17.39 -5.51
C ASN A 131 21.60 18.08 -4.34
N TRP A 132 22.10 17.34 -3.34
CA TRP A 132 22.83 17.94 -2.20
C TRP A 132 24.32 17.62 -2.18
N ILE A 133 24.75 16.44 -2.67
CA ILE A 133 26.18 16.06 -2.72
C ILE A 133 26.97 16.96 -3.69
N VAL A 134 26.31 17.49 -4.72
CA VAL A 134 26.93 18.33 -5.75
C VAL A 134 26.89 19.82 -5.38
N ARG A 135 26.25 20.18 -4.25
CA ARG A 135 26.16 21.57 -3.82
C ARG A 135 27.41 22.00 -3.06
N GLU A 136 28.32 22.65 -3.78
CA GLU A 136 29.52 23.28 -3.21
C GLU A 136 29.20 24.49 -2.29
N ASP A 137 27.96 24.98 -2.32
CA ASP A 137 27.50 26.15 -1.55
C ASP A 137 26.89 25.81 -0.18
N ILE A 138 26.71 24.52 0.14
CA ILE A 138 26.10 24.08 1.40
C ILE A 138 27.06 23.16 2.15
N ASP A 139 27.56 23.64 3.28
CA ASP A 139 28.33 22.84 4.24
C ASP A 139 27.37 22.22 5.27
N TYR A 140 27.16 20.91 5.18
CA TYR A 140 26.37 20.15 6.16
C TYR A 140 27.16 19.81 7.44
N GLY A 141 28.38 20.33 7.58
CA GLY A 141 29.27 20.06 8.70
C GLY A 141 29.80 18.63 8.66
N ASP A 142 30.18 18.12 9.84
CA ASP A 142 30.84 16.81 9.98
C ASP A 142 29.98 15.62 9.53
N ASP A 143 28.65 15.77 9.46
CA ASP A 143 27.73 14.68 9.17
C ASP A 143 27.57 14.40 7.67
N PHE A 144 28.08 15.26 6.76
CA PHE A 144 27.97 15.16 5.27
C PHE A 144 26.54 14.98 4.71
N GLU A 145 25.55 14.77 5.57
CA GLU A 145 24.17 14.42 5.25
C GLU A 145 23.22 15.52 5.75
N PRO A 146 22.25 15.94 4.93
CA PRO A 146 21.37 17.06 5.26
C PRO A 146 20.36 16.77 6.38
N SER A 147 19.98 15.50 6.53
CA SER A 147 19.09 14.96 7.55
C SER A 147 19.13 13.43 7.43
N LYS A 148 18.14 12.72 7.98
CA LYS A 148 18.05 11.26 7.82
C LYS A 148 18.06 10.88 6.35
N THR A 149 19.08 10.12 5.97
CA THR A 149 19.23 9.49 4.67
C THR A 149 18.77 8.04 4.73
N LEU A 150 18.18 7.57 3.64
CA LEU A 150 17.76 6.19 3.44
C LEU A 150 18.14 5.76 2.03
N HIS A 151 18.56 4.50 1.91
CA HIS A 151 18.89 3.90 0.63
C HIS A 151 17.63 3.70 -0.21
N ASP A 152 17.56 4.41 -1.34
CA ASP A 152 16.48 4.35 -2.32
C ASP A 152 17.01 3.80 -3.65
N HIS A 153 16.80 2.50 -3.83
CA HIS A 153 17.27 1.72 -4.98
C HIS A 153 18.79 1.70 -5.17
N ALA A 154 19.36 2.71 -5.85
CA ALA A 154 20.79 2.78 -6.17
C ALA A 154 21.47 4.02 -5.58
N PHE A 155 20.72 4.82 -4.82
CA PHE A 155 21.09 6.15 -4.41
C PHE A 155 20.56 6.44 -3.01
N GLU A 156 21.11 7.42 -2.32
CA GLU A 156 20.53 7.90 -1.07
C GLU A 156 19.43 8.94 -1.30
N ARG A 157 18.43 8.92 -0.42
CA ARG A 157 17.36 9.92 -0.34
C ARG A 157 17.33 10.51 1.06
N ALA A 158 17.37 11.84 1.15
CA ALA A 158 17.25 12.56 2.41
C ALA A 158 15.79 12.84 2.74
N PHE A 159 15.43 12.79 4.02
CA PHE A 159 14.07 12.95 4.53
C PHE A 159 13.99 14.04 5.59
N TRP A 160 13.00 14.93 5.44
CA TRP A 160 12.67 15.95 6.42
C TRP A 160 11.31 15.67 7.06
N CYS A 161 11.11 16.23 8.26
CA CYS A 161 9.81 16.23 8.91
C CYS A 161 8.76 16.92 8.03
N THR A 162 7.48 16.57 8.20
CA THR A 162 6.36 17.27 7.54
C THR A 162 6.34 18.78 7.84
N CYS A 163 6.89 19.20 8.99
CA CYS A 163 7.06 20.61 9.35
C CYS A 163 8.32 21.27 8.75
N GLY A 164 9.14 20.54 8.00
CA GLY A 164 10.36 21.01 7.35
C GLY A 164 11.63 20.92 8.21
N LYS A 165 11.52 20.57 9.51
CA LYS A 165 12.69 20.36 10.37
C LYS A 165 13.47 19.12 9.93
N THR A 166 14.78 19.14 10.18
CA THR A 166 15.61 17.93 10.13
C THR A 166 15.14 16.92 11.16
N VAL A 167 15.41 15.65 10.88
CA VAL A 167 15.12 14.50 11.73
C VAL A 167 16.41 13.73 11.99
N SER A 168 16.46 13.03 13.13
CA SER A 168 17.60 12.20 13.50
C SER A 168 17.73 10.99 12.58
N HIS A 169 18.95 10.53 12.31
CA HIS A 169 19.19 9.26 11.60
C HIS A 169 18.59 8.05 12.32
N MET A 170 18.39 8.15 13.65
CA MET A 170 17.75 7.12 14.46
C MET A 170 16.21 7.13 14.39
N THR A 171 15.60 8.12 13.72
CA THR A 171 14.16 8.19 13.56
C THR A 171 13.66 6.99 12.75
N VAL A 172 12.74 6.20 13.32
CA VAL A 172 12.07 5.12 12.58
C VAL A 172 10.98 5.73 11.67
N PRO A 173 11.00 5.46 10.36
CA PRO A 173 10.00 5.98 9.44
C PRO A 173 8.58 5.50 9.77
N ARG A 174 7.59 6.31 9.44
CA ARG A 174 6.16 5.99 9.57
C ARG A 174 5.52 5.76 8.21
N CYS A 175 4.49 4.94 8.19
CA CYS A 175 3.67 4.72 7.01
C CYS A 175 2.80 5.95 6.75
N ILE A 176 2.80 6.49 5.53
CA ILE A 176 1.94 7.64 5.21
C ILE A 176 0.45 7.26 5.31
N TRP A 177 0.08 6.00 5.04
CA TRP A 177 -1.32 5.56 5.10
C TRP A 177 -1.87 5.49 6.53
N CYS A 178 -1.22 4.71 7.41
CA CYS A 178 -1.72 4.50 8.78
C CYS A 178 -1.03 5.36 9.83
N ARG A 179 0.03 6.09 9.46
CA ARG A 179 0.84 6.94 10.34
C ARG A 179 1.54 6.21 11.50
N ARG A 180 1.46 4.89 11.57
CA ARG A 180 2.25 4.08 12.52
C ARG A 180 3.68 3.91 12.04
N ARG A 181 4.60 3.69 12.99
CA ARG A 181 6.00 3.40 12.71
C ARG A 181 6.13 2.07 11.97
N HIS A 182 6.97 2.03 10.95
CA HIS A 182 7.44 0.79 10.36
C HIS A 182 8.33 0.02 11.34
N LEU A 183 8.77 -1.16 10.92
CA LEU A 183 9.95 -1.77 11.50
C LEU A 183 11.17 -0.84 11.31
N PRO A 184 12.20 -0.93 12.16
CA PRO A 184 13.49 -0.31 11.89
C PRO A 184 14.06 -0.74 10.54
N GLU A 185 14.80 0.12 9.86
CA GLU A 185 15.33 -0.14 8.51
C GLU A 185 16.18 -1.40 8.41
N GLY A 186 16.95 -1.71 9.46
CA GLY A 186 17.74 -2.94 9.54
C GLY A 186 16.92 -4.23 9.42
N GLU A 187 15.61 -4.16 9.65
CA GLU A 187 14.68 -5.30 9.57
C GLU A 187 13.91 -5.34 8.23
N TRP A 188 13.98 -4.30 7.40
CA TRP A 188 13.19 -4.22 6.15
C TRP A 188 13.55 -5.30 5.14
N HIS A 189 14.81 -5.73 5.12
CA HIS A 189 15.22 -6.86 4.28
C HIS A 189 14.49 -8.15 4.68
N GLN A 190 14.40 -8.42 5.98
CA GLN A 190 13.71 -9.59 6.51
C GLN A 190 12.19 -9.47 6.26
N GLU A 191 11.60 -8.30 6.50
CA GLU A 191 10.18 -8.06 6.22
C GLU A 191 9.83 -8.28 4.73
N ARG A 192 10.73 -7.89 3.82
CA ARG A 192 10.58 -8.17 2.39
C ARG A 192 10.58 -9.67 2.12
N GLN A 193 11.51 -10.42 2.72
CA GLN A 193 11.59 -11.87 2.52
C GLN A 193 10.36 -12.60 3.06
N ASP A 194 9.88 -12.19 4.23
CA ASP A 194 8.80 -12.87 4.95
C ASP A 194 7.42 -12.53 4.41
N ILE A 195 7.22 -11.28 3.99
CA ILE A 195 5.89 -10.76 3.62
C ILE A 195 5.94 -10.07 2.25
N GLY A 196 6.79 -9.05 2.08
CA GLY A 196 6.74 -8.15 0.91
C GLY A 196 6.85 -8.86 -0.45
N SER A 197 7.68 -9.91 -0.51
CA SER A 197 7.95 -10.73 -1.70
C SER A 197 7.02 -11.94 -1.84
N LYS A 198 6.20 -12.25 -0.84
CA LYS A 198 5.30 -13.40 -0.91
C LYS A 198 4.05 -13.03 -1.69
N HIS A 199 3.57 -13.97 -2.50
CA HIS A 199 2.26 -13.83 -3.09
C HIS A 199 1.18 -13.77 -1.99
N PRO A 200 0.25 -12.81 -2.06
CA PRO A 200 -0.89 -12.75 -1.15
C PRO A 200 -1.86 -13.90 -1.45
N PHE A 201 -1.71 -15.02 -0.76
CA PHE A 201 -2.70 -16.10 -0.74
C PHE A 201 -3.68 -15.83 0.40
N PHE A 202 -4.91 -15.45 0.07
CA PHE A 202 -6.01 -15.22 1.02
C PHE A 202 -7.08 -16.31 0.89
N ASP A 203 -6.70 -17.54 0.54
CA ASP A 203 -7.66 -18.62 0.25
C ASP A 203 -8.59 -18.96 1.44
N ASN A 204 -8.20 -18.55 2.65
CA ASN A 204 -8.95 -18.71 3.90
C ASN A 204 -9.76 -17.47 4.32
N ASP A 205 -9.66 -16.35 3.60
CA ASP A 205 -10.43 -15.12 3.89
C ASP A 205 -11.67 -15.07 2.97
N PRO A 206 -12.89 -15.34 3.50
CA PRO A 206 -14.11 -15.33 2.70
C PRO A 206 -14.48 -13.93 2.19
N ASP A 207 -13.94 -12.88 2.82
CA ASP A 207 -14.12 -11.47 2.46
C ASP A 207 -13.00 -10.97 1.52
N TYR A 208 -12.18 -11.88 1.00
CA TYR A 208 -11.21 -11.62 -0.04
C TYR A 208 -11.65 -12.21 -1.39
N PRO A 209 -11.77 -11.40 -2.46
CA PRO A 209 -12.09 -11.93 -3.77
C PRO A 209 -10.97 -12.87 -4.23
N ARG A 210 -11.32 -14.13 -4.53
CA ARG A 210 -10.35 -15.11 -5.01
C ARG A 210 -9.69 -14.61 -6.29
N TRP A 211 -8.37 -14.81 -6.38
CA TRP A 211 -7.63 -14.55 -7.61
C TRP A 211 -8.13 -15.51 -8.68
N VAL A 212 -8.89 -14.99 -9.64
CA VAL A 212 -9.33 -15.79 -10.78
C VAL A 212 -8.33 -15.58 -11.91
N SER A 213 -7.90 -16.67 -12.50
CA SER A 213 -7.05 -16.67 -13.69
C SER A 213 -7.59 -17.66 -14.70
N ASP A 214 -7.36 -17.38 -15.99
CA ASP A 214 -7.63 -18.32 -17.08
C ASP A 214 -6.58 -19.44 -17.12
N GLU A 215 -6.72 -20.36 -18.07
CA GLU A 215 -5.80 -21.49 -18.28
C GLU A 215 -4.34 -21.04 -18.54
N ASN A 216 -4.11 -19.77 -18.90
CA ASN A 216 -2.81 -19.18 -19.18
C ASN A 216 -2.28 -18.32 -18.02
N ASN A 217 -2.89 -18.36 -16.84
CA ASN A 217 -2.58 -17.52 -15.69
C ASN A 217 -2.76 -16.00 -15.96
N LYS A 218 -3.62 -15.63 -16.90
CA LYS A 218 -4.03 -14.24 -17.15
C LYS A 218 -5.35 -13.96 -16.45
N TYR A 219 -5.63 -12.68 -16.18
CA TYR A 219 -6.94 -12.31 -15.64
C TYR A 219 -8.01 -12.59 -16.72
N PRO A 220 -9.10 -13.34 -16.41
CA PRO A 220 -10.00 -13.84 -17.45
C PRO A 220 -10.68 -12.73 -18.21
N THR A 221 -10.96 -12.95 -19.50
CA THR A 221 -11.83 -12.09 -20.30
C THR A 221 -12.93 -12.95 -20.96
N PRO A 222 -14.23 -12.66 -20.73
CA PRO A 222 -14.75 -11.59 -19.87
C PRO A 222 -14.39 -11.82 -18.40
N TYR A 223 -14.23 -10.73 -17.65
CA TYR A 223 -13.82 -10.81 -16.24
C TYR A 223 -14.76 -11.73 -15.42
N PRO A 224 -14.26 -12.38 -14.37
CA PRO A 224 -15.12 -13.20 -13.55
C PRO A 224 -15.99 -12.30 -12.67
N ARG A 225 -17.21 -12.77 -12.37
CA ARG A 225 -18.00 -12.20 -11.28
C ARG A 225 -17.23 -12.47 -9.99
N LEU A 226 -16.57 -11.43 -9.47
CA LEU A 226 -16.05 -11.47 -8.12
C LEU A 226 -17.28 -11.46 -7.22
N GLY A 227 -17.47 -12.55 -6.51
CA GLY A 227 -18.54 -12.68 -5.53
C GLY A 227 -17.90 -13.16 -4.25
N TYR A 228 -18.12 -12.41 -3.18
CA TYR A 228 -17.95 -12.98 -1.84
C TYR A 228 -18.74 -14.28 -1.79
N GLN A 229 -18.07 -15.39 -1.49
CA GLN A 229 -18.77 -16.58 -1.03
C GLN A 229 -19.25 -16.29 0.39
N ARG A 230 -20.25 -15.40 0.51
CA ARG A 230 -21.08 -15.37 1.70
C ARG A 230 -21.70 -16.74 1.77
N GLY A 231 -21.29 -17.51 2.77
CA GLY A 231 -21.83 -18.84 3.00
C GLY A 231 -23.33 -18.75 2.83
N VAL A 232 -23.85 -19.44 1.81
CA VAL A 232 -25.26 -19.76 1.78
C VAL A 232 -25.43 -20.55 3.06
N VAL A 233 -26.02 -19.93 4.08
CA VAL A 233 -26.70 -20.72 5.11
C VAL A 233 -27.74 -21.44 4.28
N SER A 234 -27.47 -22.70 3.96
CA SER A 234 -28.44 -23.56 3.31
C SER A 234 -29.62 -23.62 4.25
N ASP A 235 -30.71 -22.96 3.89
CA ASP A 235 -32.05 -23.18 4.45
C ASP A 235 -32.57 -24.57 4.04
N GLU A 236 -31.77 -25.60 4.25
CA GLU A 236 -32.11 -27.00 4.09
C GLU A 236 -31.64 -27.74 5.34
N GLU A 237 -32.46 -27.69 6.39
CA GLU A 237 -32.86 -28.85 7.22
C GLU A 237 -33.53 -28.38 8.52
N VAL A 238 -34.74 -27.82 8.45
CA VAL A 238 -35.76 -28.12 9.47
C VAL A 238 -37.15 -28.11 8.82
N VAL A 239 -37.49 -29.18 8.10
CA VAL A 239 -38.88 -29.61 7.97
C VAL A 239 -38.94 -31.14 8.14
N ASN A 240 -39.50 -31.51 9.30
CA ASN A 240 -40.18 -32.76 9.65
C ASN A 240 -39.37 -34.01 10.02
N GLY A 241 -39.29 -34.20 11.34
CA GLY A 241 -39.35 -35.47 12.06
C GLY A 241 -39.96 -35.25 13.43
#